data_AF-A0A8H4EJI6-F1
#
_entry.id   AF-A0A8H4EJI6-F1
#
_cell.length_a   1.000
_cell.length_b   1.000
_cell.length_c   1.000
_cell.angle_alpha   90.00
_cell.angle_beta   90.00
_cell.angle_gamma   90.00
#
_symmetry.space_group_name_H-M   'P 1'
#
loop_
_entity.id
_entity.type
_entity.pdbx_description
1 polymer ?
#
loop_
_entity_poly.entity_id
_entity_poly.type
_entity_poly.pdbx_seq_one_letter_code
_entity_poly.pdbx_strand_id
1 'polypeptide(L)'
;MASILDLSFTGLSVLINFVCLIILIYYAATKYTFLRLCCALSSFVNLAISGANLARVILPNFPIMYYWIGYEAISAIYASIIWTCLLITGSRFYRETSLKEPLLIFCIISLIGLNVIYWVTVILNLKQMKDQPDLVILIFQAIIWMICGMCSFIYTFTPILTVHFNHIGLKARFDAEINNDINSSKDENDNVTKSSLDTIPSTEQKYSISSRNAAVGSWYMITIGFLTLGYATFYIIVFITPPFIPYHPITNSIDFMLRIIYLGVYGIPPTKGVLYWVAKNVLGMKGNLISLKTSASHSNDDNTMA
;
A
#
# COMPACT_ATOMS: atom_id res chain seq x y z
N MET A 1 -24.91 -11.26 26.93
CA MET A 1 -23.94 -10.34 27.57
C MET A 1 -22.66 -10.41 26.77
N ALA A 2 -22.14 -9.27 26.30
CA ALA A 2 -20.84 -9.23 25.65
C ALA A 2 -19.74 -9.69 26.60
N SER A 3 -18.76 -10.44 26.09
CA SER A 3 -17.60 -10.78 26.92
C SER A 3 -16.81 -9.50 27.25
N ILE A 4 -16.21 -9.45 28.44
CA ILE A 4 -15.32 -8.33 28.83
C ILE A 4 -14.20 -8.17 27.79
N LEU A 5 -13.78 -9.28 27.17
CA LEU A 5 -12.78 -9.32 26.13
C LEU A 5 -13.25 -8.62 24.84
N ASP A 6 -14.48 -8.86 24.38
CA ASP A 6 -15.06 -8.17 23.22
C ASP A 6 -15.13 -6.66 23.44
N LEU A 7 -15.60 -6.26 24.62
CA LEU A 7 -15.74 -4.85 24.97
C LEU A 7 -14.37 -4.16 25.01
N SER A 8 -13.38 -4.78 25.67
CA SER A 8 -12.03 -4.23 25.79
C SER A 8 -11.35 -4.11 24.43
N PHE A 9 -11.46 -5.14 23.59
CA PHE A 9 -10.79 -5.17 22.29
C PHE A 9 -11.42 -4.19 21.29
N THR A 10 -12.76 -4.15 21.23
CA THR A 10 -13.48 -3.20 20.36
C THR A 10 -13.30 -1.76 20.83
N GLY A 11 -13.31 -1.51 22.14
CA GLY A 11 -13.00 -0.20 22.71
C GLY A 11 -11.59 0.27 22.38
N LEU A 12 -10.59 -0.62 22.46
CA LEU A 12 -9.22 -0.32 22.05
C LEU A 12 -9.13 0.00 20.55
N SER A 13 -9.86 -0.73 19.69
CA SER A 13 -9.92 -0.44 18.25
C SER A 13 -10.44 0.96 17.97
N VAL A 14 -11.53 1.37 18.63
CA VAL A 14 -12.08 2.73 18.48
C VAL A 14 -11.07 3.77 18.95
N LEU A 15 -10.42 3.55 20.10
CA LEU A 15 -9.42 4.48 20.63
C LEU A 15 -8.23 4.66 19.68
N ILE A 16 -7.68 3.57 19.14
CA ILE A 16 -6.59 3.62 18.16
C ILE A 16 -7.04 4.39 16.91
N ASN A 17 -8.22 4.09 16.38
CA ASN A 17 -8.77 4.79 15.22
C ASN A 17 -8.94 6.30 15.48
N PHE A 18 -9.38 6.67 16.67
CA PHE A 18 -9.55 8.07 17.07
C PHE A 18 -8.21 8.81 17.13
N VAL A 19 -7.20 8.21 17.77
CA VAL A 19 -5.85 8.79 17.84
C VAL A 19 -5.26 8.95 16.44
N CYS A 20 -5.35 7.91 15.60
CA CYS A 20 -4.87 7.98 14.22
C CYS A 20 -5.61 9.03 13.38
N LEU A 21 -6.92 9.19 13.57
CA LEU A 21 -7.69 10.23 12.89
C LEU A 21 -7.16 11.62 13.24
N ILE A 22 -6.90 11.91 14.52
CA ILE A 22 -6.33 13.20 14.96
C ILE A 22 -4.98 13.44 14.27
N ILE A 23 -4.12 12.43 14.22
CA ILE A 23 -2.80 12.54 13.57
C ILE A 23 -2.97 12.82 12.07
N LEU A 24 -3.86 12.10 11.39
CA LEU A 24 -4.10 12.29 9.95
C LEU A 24 -4.70 13.66 9.64
N ILE A 25 -5.64 14.15 10.47
CA ILE A 25 -6.17 15.51 10.36
C ILE A 25 -5.07 16.54 10.56
N TYR A 26 -4.21 16.36 11.58
CA TYR A 26 -3.08 17.25 11.82
C TYR A 26 -2.15 17.33 10.60
N TYR A 27 -1.79 16.19 9.99
CA TYR A 27 -0.97 16.17 8.78
C TYR A 27 -1.70 16.77 7.57
N ALA A 28 -3.00 16.52 7.41
CA ALA A 28 -3.79 17.11 6.33
C ALA A 28 -3.91 18.63 6.47
N ALA A 29 -3.96 19.16 7.69
CA ALA A 29 -4.05 20.60 7.97
C ALA A 29 -2.70 21.31 7.84
N THR A 30 -1.62 20.71 8.37
CA THR A 30 -0.28 21.34 8.38
C THR A 30 0.49 21.18 7.07
N LYS A 31 0.23 20.10 6.33
CA LYS A 31 0.89 19.81 5.06
C LYS A 31 -0.15 19.27 4.08
N TYR A 32 -0.99 20.16 3.58
CA TYR A 32 -2.14 19.77 2.77
C TYR A 32 -1.74 19.07 1.47
N THR A 33 -2.34 17.90 1.25
CA THR A 33 -2.45 17.27 -0.07
C THR A 33 -3.79 16.57 -0.19
N PHE A 34 -4.25 16.40 -1.43
CA PHE A 34 -5.47 15.65 -1.73
C PHE A 34 -5.40 14.21 -1.18
N LEU A 35 -4.22 13.58 -1.23
CA LEU A 35 -3.97 12.26 -0.66
C LEU A 35 -4.22 12.22 0.85
N ARG A 36 -3.66 13.18 1.60
CA ARG A 36 -3.84 13.27 3.05
C ARG A 36 -5.26 13.58 3.44
N LEU A 37 -5.93 14.45 2.70
CA LEU A 37 -7.35 14.73 2.89
C LEU A 37 -8.19 13.47 2.70
N CYS A 38 -7.96 12.72 1.62
CA CYS A 38 -8.65 11.45 1.38
C CYS A 38 -8.38 10.42 2.50
N CYS A 39 -7.14 10.33 3.00
CA CYS A 39 -6.81 9.45 4.12
C CYS A 39 -7.52 9.86 5.42
N ALA A 40 -7.60 11.16 5.71
CA ALA A 40 -8.32 11.67 6.88
C ALA A 40 -9.83 11.41 6.77
N LEU A 41 -10.43 11.63 5.60
CA LEU A 41 -11.84 11.32 5.34
C LEU A 41 -12.11 9.81 5.48
N SER A 42 -11.30 8.95 4.87
CA SER A 42 -11.40 7.49 5.06
C SER A 42 -11.26 7.08 6.52
N SER A 43 -10.34 7.70 7.25
CA SER A 43 -10.13 7.43 8.67
C SER A 43 -11.34 7.83 9.51
N PHE A 44 -12.03 8.92 9.15
CA PHE A 44 -13.25 9.34 9.83
C PHE A 44 -14.37 8.31 9.62
N VAL A 45 -14.54 7.85 8.39
CA VAL A 45 -15.53 6.81 8.07
C VAL A 45 -15.18 5.48 8.77
N ASN A 46 -13.89 5.12 8.83
CA ASN A 46 -13.41 3.93 9.56
C ASN A 46 -13.67 4.03 11.07
N LEU A 47 -13.50 5.22 11.65
CA LEU A 47 -13.85 5.49 13.05
C LEU A 47 -15.36 5.33 13.29
N ALA A 48 -16.20 5.84 12.39
CA ALA A 48 -17.65 5.74 12.52
C ALA A 48 -18.12 4.27 12.55
N ILE A 49 -17.61 3.42 11.64
CA ILE A 49 -17.99 2.00 11.61
C ILE A 49 -17.37 1.19 12.76
N SER A 50 -16.17 1.57 13.23
CA SER A 50 -15.58 0.99 14.44
C SER A 50 -16.40 1.34 15.69
N GLY A 51 -16.89 2.58 15.78
CA GLY A 51 -17.83 3.01 16.81
C GLY A 51 -19.16 2.26 16.75
N ALA A 52 -19.70 2.01 15.56
CA ALA A 52 -20.88 1.18 15.38
C ALA A 52 -20.64 -0.28 15.79
N ASN A 53 -19.44 -0.83 15.56
CA ASN A 53 -19.07 -2.16 16.02
C ASN A 53 -18.98 -2.23 17.56
N LEU A 54 -18.47 -1.19 18.22
CA LEU A 54 -18.50 -1.07 19.68
C LEU A 54 -19.94 -0.94 20.20
N ALA A 55 -20.78 -0.14 19.53
CA ALA A 55 -22.20 -0.01 19.89
C ALA A 55 -22.93 -1.35 19.80
N ARG A 56 -22.62 -2.20 18.81
CA ARG A 56 -23.13 -3.57 18.70
C ARG A 56 -22.80 -4.45 19.91
N VAL A 57 -21.66 -4.21 20.56
CA VAL A 57 -21.22 -4.96 21.74
C VAL A 57 -21.90 -4.46 23.01
N ILE A 58 -22.11 -3.14 23.12
CA ILE A 58 -22.68 -2.51 24.33
C ILE A 58 -24.21 -2.59 24.35
N LEU A 59 -24.88 -2.39 23.21
CA LEU A 59 -26.33 -2.25 23.12
C LEU A 59 -26.99 -3.61 22.86
N PRO A 60 -27.88 -4.09 23.76
CA PRO A 60 -28.47 -5.43 23.64
C PRO A 60 -29.41 -5.60 22.43
N ASN A 61 -30.04 -4.51 21.96
CA ASN A 61 -30.99 -4.51 20.83
C ASN A 61 -30.42 -3.78 19.61
N PHE A 62 -29.10 -3.83 19.41
CA PHE A 62 -28.47 -3.16 18.28
C PHE A 62 -28.87 -3.82 16.95
N PRO A 63 -29.35 -3.05 15.95
CA PRO A 63 -29.82 -3.61 14.70
C PRO A 63 -28.66 -4.04 13.80
N ILE A 64 -28.30 -5.33 13.86
CA ILE A 64 -27.14 -5.92 13.18
C ILE A 64 -27.19 -5.72 11.66
N MET A 65 -28.38 -5.81 11.06
CA MET A 65 -28.59 -5.56 9.62
C MET A 65 -28.03 -4.20 9.17
N TYR A 66 -28.35 -3.10 9.87
CA TYR A 66 -27.89 -1.76 9.49
C TYR A 66 -26.39 -1.59 9.64
N TYR A 67 -25.78 -2.31 10.59
CA TYR A 67 -24.33 -2.33 10.72
C TYR A 67 -23.65 -2.98 9.53
N TRP A 68 -24.15 -4.11 9.03
CA TRP A 68 -23.55 -4.74 7.85
C TRP A 68 -23.77 -3.90 6.59
N ILE A 69 -24.94 -3.29 6.42
CA ILE A 69 -25.17 -2.35 5.33
C ILE A 69 -24.16 -1.19 5.38
N GLY A 70 -23.97 -0.60 6.56
CA GLY A 70 -22.98 0.44 6.78
C GLY A 70 -21.55 -0.06 6.52
N TYR A 71 -21.21 -1.24 7.02
CA TYR A 71 -19.90 -1.86 6.85
C TYR A 71 -19.54 -2.09 5.37
N GLU A 72 -20.46 -2.64 4.59
CA GLU A 72 -20.26 -2.90 3.17
C GLU A 72 -20.11 -1.60 2.37
N ALA A 73 -20.98 -0.60 2.62
CA ALA A 73 -20.90 0.70 1.96
C ALA A 73 -19.59 1.43 2.28
N ILE A 74 -19.17 1.39 3.55
CA ILE A 74 -17.91 2.00 4.01
C ILE A 74 -16.70 1.26 3.43
N SER A 75 -16.78 -0.07 3.32
CA SER A 75 -15.74 -0.89 2.70
C SER A 75 -15.56 -0.57 1.21
N ALA A 76 -16.65 -0.31 0.48
CA ALA A 76 -16.59 0.16 -0.91
C ALA A 76 -15.85 1.50 -1.04
N ILE A 77 -16.20 2.48 -0.20
CA ILE A 77 -15.57 3.81 -0.17
C ILE A 77 -14.09 3.67 0.20
N TYR A 78 -13.78 2.90 1.23
CA TYR A 78 -12.42 2.65 1.69
C TYR A 78 -11.55 2.00 0.59
N ALA A 79 -12.04 0.93 -0.05
CA ALA A 79 -11.31 0.25 -1.12
C ALA A 79 -11.05 1.20 -2.31
N SER A 80 -12.06 2.00 -2.69
CA SER A 80 -11.92 3.01 -3.73
C SER A 80 -10.81 4.02 -3.40
N ILE A 81 -10.82 4.56 -2.19
CA ILE A 81 -9.84 5.55 -1.78
C ILE A 81 -8.44 4.94 -1.72
N ILE A 82 -8.23 3.81 -1.05
CA ILE A 82 -6.90 3.21 -0.92
C ILE A 82 -6.30 2.84 -2.27
N TRP A 83 -7.05 2.16 -3.13
CA TRP A 83 -6.50 1.72 -4.40
C TRP A 83 -6.29 2.88 -5.36
N THR A 84 -7.17 3.89 -5.36
CA THR A 84 -6.94 5.11 -6.13
C THR A 84 -5.70 5.86 -5.61
N CYS A 85 -5.52 5.98 -4.30
CA CYS A 85 -4.33 6.58 -3.69
C CYS A 85 -3.04 5.87 -4.08
N LEU A 86 -3.06 4.53 -4.12
CA LEU A 86 -1.93 3.72 -4.58
C LEU A 86 -1.63 4.00 -6.06
N LEU A 87 -2.65 3.96 -6.94
CA LEU A 87 -2.47 4.24 -8.38
C LEU A 87 -1.97 5.67 -8.65
N ILE A 88 -2.46 6.68 -7.92
CA ILE A 88 -1.99 8.07 -7.99
C ILE A 88 -0.55 8.19 -7.50
N THR A 89 -0.17 7.44 -6.47
CA THR A 89 1.23 7.38 -6.02
C THR A 89 2.10 6.78 -7.12
N GLY A 90 1.60 5.72 -7.78
CA GLY A 90 2.25 5.03 -8.88
C GLY A 90 2.49 5.92 -10.10
N SER A 91 1.50 6.72 -10.51
CA SER A 91 1.60 7.58 -11.69
C SER A 91 2.76 8.57 -11.63
N ARG A 92 3.26 8.91 -10.44
CA ARG A 92 4.42 9.79 -10.23
C ARG A 92 5.75 9.15 -10.63
N PHE A 93 5.81 7.82 -10.76
CA PHE A 93 7.01 7.09 -11.19
C PHE A 93 7.05 6.85 -12.71
N TYR A 94 5.98 7.19 -13.41
CA TYR A 94 5.83 7.01 -14.85
C TYR A 94 6.06 8.33 -15.60
N ARG A 95 6.56 8.26 -16.84
CA ARG A 95 6.65 9.41 -17.76
C ARG A 95 5.28 9.61 -18.44
N GLU A 96 4.93 10.83 -18.85
CA GLU A 96 3.57 11.18 -19.33
C GLU A 96 2.98 10.25 -20.42
N THR A 97 3.83 9.62 -21.24
CA THR A 97 3.42 8.72 -22.32
C THR A 97 3.13 7.27 -21.91
N SER A 98 3.50 6.83 -20.69
CA SER A 98 3.31 5.45 -20.22
C SER A 98 2.04 5.22 -19.37
N LEU A 99 1.20 6.23 -19.19
CA LEU A 99 -0.08 6.11 -18.46
C LEU A 99 -1.14 5.26 -19.19
N LYS A 100 -0.90 4.85 -20.44
CA LYS A 100 -1.83 4.01 -21.25
C LYS A 100 -1.55 2.50 -21.12
N GLU A 101 -1.00 2.05 -20.00
CA GLU A 101 -0.65 0.64 -19.83
C GLU A 101 -1.89 -0.23 -19.58
N PRO A 102 -1.98 -1.42 -20.20
CA PRO A 102 -3.11 -2.34 -20.02
C PRO A 102 -3.33 -2.74 -18.56
N LEU A 103 -2.25 -2.74 -17.76
CA LEU A 103 -2.32 -3.01 -16.33
C LEU A 103 -3.08 -1.93 -15.55
N LEU A 104 -2.95 -0.64 -15.90
CA LEU A 104 -3.73 0.43 -15.28
C LEU A 104 -5.22 0.26 -15.58
N ILE A 105 -5.56 -0.02 -16.83
CA ILE A 105 -6.95 -0.28 -17.26
C ILE A 105 -7.52 -1.46 -16.48
N PHE A 106 -6.77 -2.55 -16.36
CA PHE A 106 -7.17 -3.71 -15.57
C PHE A 106 -7.38 -3.37 -14.09
N CYS A 107 -6.52 -2.54 -13.48
CA CYS A 107 -6.71 -2.08 -12.09
C CYS A 107 -8.01 -1.29 -11.92
N ILE A 108 -8.30 -0.37 -12.85
CA ILE A 108 -9.51 0.46 -12.82
C ILE A 108 -10.76 -0.43 -12.97
N ILE A 109 -10.77 -1.35 -13.94
CA ILE A 109 -11.89 -2.28 -14.15
C ILE A 109 -12.10 -3.16 -12.92
N SER A 110 -11.01 -3.68 -12.33
CA SER A 110 -11.08 -4.51 -11.12
C SER A 110 -11.66 -3.71 -9.95
N LEU A 111 -11.26 -2.44 -9.79
CA LEU A 111 -11.77 -1.56 -8.74
C LEU A 111 -13.27 -1.25 -8.92
N ILE A 112 -13.71 -1.02 -10.17
CA ILE A 112 -15.13 -0.85 -10.50
C ILE A 112 -15.89 -2.14 -10.15
N GLY A 113 -15.38 -3.30 -10.57
CA GLY A 113 -15.98 -4.61 -10.27
C GLY A 113 -16.11 -4.85 -8.76
N LEU A 114 -15.07 -4.56 -7.99
CA LEU A 114 -15.08 -4.66 -6.53
C LEU A 114 -16.18 -3.80 -5.90
N ASN A 115 -16.30 -2.54 -6.33
CA ASN A 115 -17.34 -1.64 -5.85
C ASN A 115 -18.75 -2.12 -6.22
N VAL A 116 -18.93 -2.61 -7.45
CA VAL A 116 -20.21 -3.20 -7.88
C VAL A 116 -20.60 -4.34 -6.95
N ILE A 117 -19.67 -5.22 -6.58
CA ILE A 117 -19.97 -6.34 -5.67
C ILE A 117 -20.36 -5.84 -4.29
N TYR A 118 -19.65 -4.86 -3.72
CA TYR A 118 -20.06 -4.25 -2.43
C TYR A 118 -21.49 -3.70 -2.49
N TRP A 119 -21.83 -2.94 -3.54
CA TRP A 119 -23.17 -2.38 -3.70
C TRP A 119 -24.24 -3.45 -3.93
N VAL A 120 -23.92 -4.50 -4.69
CA VAL A 120 -24.82 -5.66 -4.85
C VAL A 120 -25.07 -6.33 -3.50
N THR A 121 -24.05 -6.51 -2.65
CA THR A 121 -24.21 -7.04 -1.29
C THR A 121 -25.13 -6.17 -0.45
N VAL A 122 -24.94 -4.84 -0.48
CA VAL A 122 -25.82 -3.89 0.21
C VAL A 122 -27.28 -4.05 -0.23
N ILE A 123 -27.53 -4.07 -1.54
CA ILE A 123 -28.88 -4.20 -2.11
C ILE A 123 -29.51 -5.55 -1.75
N LEU A 124 -28.75 -6.64 -1.83
CA LEU A 124 -29.23 -7.97 -1.48
C LEU A 124 -29.57 -8.09 0.01
N ASN A 125 -28.72 -7.57 0.89
CA ASN A 125 -28.98 -7.57 2.33
C ASN A 125 -30.23 -6.74 2.68
N LEU A 126 -30.41 -5.58 2.05
CA LEU A 126 -31.60 -4.76 2.20
C LEU A 126 -32.87 -5.47 1.71
N LYS A 127 -32.81 -6.13 0.54
CA LYS A 127 -33.98 -6.81 -0.05
C LYS A 127 -34.38 -8.06 0.73
N GLN A 128 -33.40 -8.82 1.21
CA GLN A 128 -33.62 -10.09 1.89
C GLN A 128 -33.82 -9.92 3.41
N MET A 129 -33.68 -8.70 3.94
CA MET A 129 -33.71 -8.41 5.38
C MET A 129 -32.78 -9.36 6.17
N LYS A 130 -31.59 -9.62 5.62
CA LYS A 130 -30.62 -10.51 6.24
C LYS A 130 -29.83 -9.77 7.29
N ASP A 131 -29.68 -10.38 8.46
CA ASP A 131 -28.82 -9.84 9.52
C ASP A 131 -27.34 -9.82 9.15
N GLN A 132 -26.91 -10.67 8.21
CA GLN A 132 -25.50 -10.83 7.83
C GLN A 132 -25.38 -11.08 6.31
N PRO A 133 -24.31 -10.59 5.66
CA PRO A 133 -24.03 -10.90 4.27
C PRO A 133 -23.75 -12.40 4.08
N ASP A 134 -23.97 -12.88 2.85
CA ASP A 134 -23.66 -14.26 2.49
C ASP A 134 -22.13 -14.49 2.53
N LEU A 135 -21.69 -15.55 3.19
CA LEU A 135 -20.28 -15.89 3.34
C LEU A 135 -19.59 -16.06 1.99
N VAL A 136 -20.28 -16.64 1.00
CA VAL A 136 -19.72 -16.84 -0.35
C VAL A 136 -19.42 -15.50 -1.00
N ILE A 137 -20.30 -14.52 -0.81
CA ILE A 137 -20.13 -13.16 -1.33
C ILE A 137 -18.97 -12.46 -0.61
N LEU A 138 -18.86 -12.59 0.72
CA LEU A 138 -17.74 -12.04 1.49
C LEU A 138 -16.37 -12.61 1.05
N ILE A 139 -16.29 -13.92 0.82
CA ILE A 139 -15.07 -14.57 0.31
C ILE A 139 -14.74 -14.02 -1.08
N PHE A 140 -15.74 -13.89 -1.96
CA PHE A 140 -15.54 -13.36 -3.31
C PHE A 140 -15.07 -11.89 -3.29
N GLN A 141 -15.64 -11.07 -2.41
CA GLN A 141 -15.19 -9.70 -2.18
C GLN A 141 -13.73 -9.65 -1.73
N ALA A 142 -13.34 -10.49 -0.76
CA ALA A 142 -11.97 -10.54 -0.27
C ALA A 142 -10.98 -10.96 -1.37
N ILE A 143 -11.33 -11.94 -2.20
CA ILE A 143 -10.51 -12.36 -3.35
C ILE A 143 -10.32 -11.20 -4.33
N ILE A 144 -11.39 -10.51 -4.71
CA ILE A 144 -11.30 -9.40 -5.67
C ILE A 144 -10.58 -8.20 -5.06
N TRP A 145 -10.76 -7.95 -3.76
CA TRP A 145 -10.00 -6.93 -3.04
C TRP A 145 -8.50 -7.23 -3.10
N MET A 146 -8.11 -8.49 -2.90
CA MET A 146 -6.72 -8.94 -3.03
C MET A 146 -6.19 -8.78 -4.45
N ILE A 147 -6.97 -9.15 -5.48
CA ILE A 147 -6.59 -8.94 -6.89
C ILE A 147 -6.38 -7.46 -7.17
N CYS A 148 -7.32 -6.59 -6.75
CA CYS A 148 -7.19 -5.14 -6.91
C CYS A 148 -5.92 -4.61 -6.25
N GLY A 149 -5.64 -5.06 -5.03
CA GLY A 149 -4.45 -4.67 -4.29
C GLY A 149 -3.16 -5.12 -4.97
N MET A 150 -3.08 -6.38 -5.38
CA MET A 150 -1.90 -6.93 -6.06
C MET A 150 -1.66 -6.23 -7.41
N CYS A 151 -2.70 -6.03 -8.24
CA CYS A 151 -2.54 -5.35 -9.52
C CYS A 151 -2.14 -3.89 -9.34
N SER A 152 -2.78 -3.17 -8.41
CA SER A 152 -2.45 -1.77 -8.10
C SER A 152 -1.03 -1.65 -7.55
N PHE A 153 -0.59 -2.60 -6.73
CA PHE A 153 0.77 -2.69 -6.22
C PHE A 153 1.78 -2.90 -7.35
N ILE A 154 1.57 -3.93 -8.19
CA ILE A 154 2.46 -4.23 -9.32
C ILE A 154 2.54 -3.01 -10.24
N TYR A 155 1.40 -2.42 -10.62
CA TYR A 155 1.40 -1.21 -11.44
C TYR A 155 2.20 -0.08 -10.80
N THR A 156 1.96 0.20 -9.52
CA THR A 156 2.61 1.32 -8.83
C THR A 156 4.12 1.15 -8.74
N PHE A 157 4.60 -0.06 -8.43
CA PHE A 157 6.00 -0.30 -8.12
C PHE A 157 6.82 -0.91 -9.26
N THR A 158 6.21 -1.24 -10.40
CA THR A 158 6.92 -1.73 -11.59
C THR A 158 8.11 -0.84 -11.98
N PRO A 159 7.99 0.50 -12.07
CA PRO A 159 9.13 1.36 -12.43
C PRO A 159 10.30 1.24 -11.45
N ILE A 160 10.00 1.09 -10.15
CA ILE A 160 11.00 0.96 -9.09
C ILE A 160 11.67 -0.42 -9.15
N LEU A 161 10.88 -1.47 -9.33
CA LEU A 161 11.39 -2.84 -9.52
C LEU A 161 12.28 -2.92 -10.75
N THR A 162 11.87 -2.34 -11.89
CA THR A 162 12.67 -2.34 -13.11
C THR A 162 14.01 -1.62 -12.92
N VAL A 163 14.03 -0.46 -12.27
CA VAL A 163 15.29 0.25 -11.98
C VAL A 163 16.19 -0.56 -11.04
N HIS A 164 15.62 -1.19 -10.01
CA HIS A 164 16.38 -1.99 -9.03
C HIS A 164 16.97 -3.25 -9.67
N PHE A 165 16.18 -4.02 -10.40
CA PHE A 165 16.64 -5.21 -11.11
C PHE A 165 17.63 -4.90 -12.23
N ASN A 166 17.44 -3.80 -12.97
CA ASN A 166 18.41 -3.38 -13.97
C ASN A 166 19.73 -2.97 -13.33
N HIS A 167 19.72 -2.25 -12.20
CA HIS A 167 20.95 -1.87 -11.50
C HIS A 167 21.67 -3.10 -10.89
N ILE A 168 20.94 -4.06 -10.34
CA ILE A 168 21.51 -5.32 -9.85
C ILE A 168 22.08 -6.13 -11.01
N GLY A 169 21.35 -6.25 -12.13
CA GLY A 169 21.80 -6.97 -13.32
C GLY A 169 23.04 -6.34 -13.95
N LEU A 170 23.10 -5.00 -14.01
CA LEU A 170 24.27 -4.28 -14.50
C LEU A 170 25.47 -4.50 -13.57
N LYS A 171 25.26 -4.39 -12.25
CA LYS A 171 26.32 -4.61 -11.26
C LYS A 171 26.84 -6.06 -11.29
N ALA A 172 25.95 -7.04 -11.40
CA ALA A 172 26.34 -8.45 -11.51
C ALA A 172 27.12 -8.74 -12.80
N ARG A 173 26.78 -8.06 -13.91
CA ARG A 173 27.57 -8.14 -15.15
C ARG A 173 28.95 -7.53 -15.00
N PHE A 174 29.06 -6.33 -14.42
CA PHE A 174 30.35 -5.69 -14.14
C PHE A 174 31.21 -6.51 -13.19
N ASP A 175 30.64 -7.05 -12.11
CA ASP A 175 31.37 -7.89 -11.15
C ASP A 175 31.81 -9.22 -11.77
N ALA A 176 31.07 -9.76 -12.75
CA ALA A 176 31.46 -10.96 -13.49
C ALA A 176 32.55 -10.68 -14.54
N GLU A 177 32.50 -9.54 -15.22
CA GLU A 177 33.47 -9.12 -16.23
C GLU A 177 34.83 -8.80 -15.58
N ILE A 178 34.83 -8.09 -14.45
CA ILE A 178 36.06 -7.84 -13.66
C ILE A 178 36.67 -9.15 -13.15
N ASN A 179 35.85 -10.11 -12.68
CA ASN A 179 36.37 -11.40 -12.23
C ASN A 179 36.87 -12.29 -13.39
N ASN A 180 36.32 -12.15 -14.60
CA ASN A 180 36.83 -12.83 -15.79
C ASN A 180 38.14 -12.19 -16.29
N ASP A 181 38.28 -10.87 -16.25
CA ASP A 181 39.53 -10.19 -16.59
C ASP A 181 40.66 -10.53 -15.60
N ILE A 182 40.34 -10.61 -14.30
CA ILE A 182 41.33 -11.00 -13.27
C ILE A 182 41.74 -12.48 -13.38
N ASN A 183 40.85 -13.34 -13.88
CA ASN A 183 41.15 -14.76 -14.10
C ASN A 183 41.81 -15.04 -15.45
N SER A 184 41.59 -14.21 -16.48
CA SER A 184 42.29 -14.31 -17.77
C SER A 184 43.68 -13.66 -17.74
N SER A 185 43.90 -12.67 -16.87
CA SER A 185 45.21 -12.02 -16.70
C SER A 185 46.26 -12.88 -15.99
N LYS A 186 46.01 -14.18 -15.78
CA LYS A 186 47.00 -15.14 -15.26
C LYS A 186 47.67 -15.97 -16.35
N ASP A 187 47.16 -15.95 -17.58
CA ASP A 187 47.74 -16.63 -18.74
C ASP A 187 47.52 -15.77 -19.99
N GLU A 188 48.35 -14.75 -20.21
CA GLU A 188 48.88 -14.37 -21.54
C GLU A 188 49.66 -13.06 -21.48
N ASN A 189 50.96 -13.18 -21.79
CA ASN A 189 51.78 -12.07 -22.25
C ASN A 189 51.37 -11.70 -23.69
N ASP A 190 51.53 -10.41 -23.98
CA ASP A 190 51.70 -9.79 -25.29
C ASP A 190 50.48 -9.45 -26.17
N ASN A 191 50.49 -8.16 -26.55
CA ASN A 191 49.96 -7.51 -27.75
C ASN A 191 48.48 -7.10 -27.84
N VAL A 192 48.29 -5.80 -27.59
CA VAL A 192 47.57 -4.81 -28.42
C VAL A 192 46.50 -5.39 -29.36
N THR A 193 45.23 -5.19 -29.01
CA THR A 193 44.25 -4.72 -29.99
C THR A 193 43.21 -3.86 -29.27
N LYS A 194 43.10 -2.59 -29.69
CA LYS A 194 41.97 -1.71 -29.39
C LYS A 194 40.68 -2.40 -29.86
N SER A 195 39.96 -3.03 -28.94
CA SER A 195 38.61 -3.51 -29.20
C SER A 195 37.63 -2.38 -28.94
N SER A 196 36.72 -2.21 -29.89
CA SER A 196 35.66 -1.23 -29.98
C SER A 196 34.94 -1.02 -28.65
N LEU A 197 34.88 0.26 -28.26
CA LEU A 197 33.87 0.79 -27.35
C LEU A 197 32.51 0.67 -28.07
N ASP A 198 32.00 -0.57 -28.14
CA ASP A 198 30.70 -0.82 -28.71
C ASP A 198 29.66 -0.12 -27.84
N THR A 199 28.93 0.73 -28.53
CA THR A 199 27.85 1.55 -28.01
C THR A 199 26.85 0.58 -27.38
N ILE A 200 26.83 0.53 -26.04
CA ILE A 200 25.76 -0.12 -25.29
C ILE A 200 24.47 0.46 -25.88
N PRO A 201 23.56 -0.35 -26.48
CA PRO A 201 22.33 0.17 -27.00
C PRO A 201 21.64 0.84 -25.81
N SER A 202 21.46 2.15 -25.90
CA SER A 202 20.65 2.90 -24.97
C SER A 202 19.23 2.37 -25.11
N THR A 203 18.93 1.26 -24.42
CA THR A 203 17.58 0.83 -24.11
C THR A 203 16.87 2.09 -23.67
N GLU A 204 15.92 2.56 -24.48
CA GLU A 204 15.15 3.77 -24.22
C GLU A 204 14.73 3.73 -22.75
N GLN A 205 15.35 4.59 -21.95
CA GLN A 205 15.19 4.54 -20.51
C GLN A 205 13.81 5.09 -20.20
N LYS A 206 12.82 4.19 -20.21
CA LYS A 206 11.38 4.49 -20.06
C LYS A 206 11.06 5.12 -18.69
N TYR A 207 12.00 5.05 -17.75
CA TYR A 207 11.86 5.49 -16.35
C TYR A 207 13.07 6.33 -15.93
N SER A 208 12.86 7.56 -15.44
CA SER A 208 13.89 8.35 -14.77
C SER A 208 13.49 8.59 -13.32
N ILE A 209 14.04 7.82 -12.38
CA ILE A 209 13.71 7.93 -10.96
C ILE A 209 14.87 8.61 -10.22
N SER A 210 14.61 9.78 -9.62
CA SER A 210 15.55 10.43 -8.70
C SER A 210 15.87 9.51 -7.52
N SER A 211 17.10 9.53 -7.00
CA SER A 211 17.53 8.72 -5.84
C SER A 211 16.62 8.86 -4.62
N ARG A 212 16.11 10.07 -4.37
CA ARG A 212 15.13 10.36 -3.31
C ARG A 212 13.78 9.72 -3.59
N ASN A 213 13.30 9.79 -4.82
CA ASN A 213 12.03 9.18 -5.24
C ASN A 213 12.11 7.66 -5.24
N ALA A 214 13.27 7.09 -5.58
CA ALA A 214 13.53 5.66 -5.48
C ALA A 214 13.49 5.20 -4.01
N ALA A 215 14.11 5.94 -3.08
CA ALA A 215 14.08 5.60 -1.66
C ALA A 215 12.65 5.67 -1.06
N VAL A 216 11.90 6.73 -1.40
CA VAL A 216 10.48 6.85 -1.00
C VAL A 216 9.64 5.73 -1.61
N GLY A 217 9.83 5.45 -2.90
CA GLY A 217 9.16 4.37 -3.60
C GLY A 217 9.44 2.99 -3.01
N SER A 218 10.71 2.69 -2.69
CA SER A 218 11.11 1.43 -2.05
C SER A 218 10.55 1.30 -0.63
N TRP A 219 10.46 2.39 0.13
CA TRP A 219 9.78 2.38 1.42
C TRP A 219 8.31 1.97 1.26
N TYR A 220 7.56 2.65 0.40
CA TYR A 220 6.16 2.32 0.16
C TYR A 220 5.99 0.90 -0.36
N MET A 221 6.85 0.45 -1.28
CA MET A 221 6.84 -0.92 -1.80
C MET A 221 6.98 -1.96 -0.68
N ILE A 222 7.95 -1.78 0.22
CA ILE A 222 8.19 -2.70 1.33
C ILE A 222 7.02 -2.67 2.31
N THR A 223 6.61 -1.49 2.76
CA THR A 223 5.59 -1.34 3.79
C THR A 223 4.21 -1.80 3.31
N ILE A 224 3.78 -1.36 2.12
CA ILE A 224 2.50 -1.77 1.53
C ILE A 224 2.51 -3.25 1.17
N GLY A 225 3.64 -3.80 0.70
CA GLY A 225 3.79 -5.22 0.42
C GLY A 225 3.55 -6.07 1.67
N PHE A 226 4.24 -5.76 2.77
CA PHE A 226 4.05 -6.45 4.05
C PHE A 226 2.62 -6.30 4.60
N LEU A 227 2.03 -5.12 4.49
CA LEU A 227 0.65 -4.91 4.92
C LEU A 227 -0.35 -5.70 4.07
N THR A 228 -0.14 -5.80 2.76
CA THR A 228 -0.99 -6.58 1.85
C THR A 228 -0.93 -8.05 2.20
N LEU A 229 0.27 -8.59 2.46
CA LEU A 229 0.46 -9.97 2.90
C LEU A 229 -0.17 -10.23 4.27
N GLY A 230 -0.04 -9.29 5.21
CA GLY A 230 -0.69 -9.38 6.52
C GLY A 230 -2.22 -9.40 6.40
N TYR A 231 -2.78 -8.54 5.55
CA TYR A 231 -4.22 -8.50 5.28
C TYR A 231 -4.72 -9.81 4.65
N ALA A 232 -3.99 -10.34 3.65
CA ALA A 232 -4.28 -11.63 3.03
C ALA A 232 -4.30 -12.76 4.06
N THR A 233 -3.26 -12.83 4.89
CA THR A 233 -3.09 -13.85 5.93
C THR A 233 -4.24 -13.78 6.93
N PHE A 234 -4.60 -12.57 7.37
CA PHE A 234 -5.74 -12.35 8.26
C PHE A 234 -7.04 -12.90 7.67
N TYR A 235 -7.40 -12.54 6.43
CA TYR A 235 -8.63 -13.02 5.82
C TYR A 235 -8.63 -14.53 5.58
N ILE A 236 -7.49 -15.12 5.21
CA ILE A 236 -7.35 -16.58 5.11
C ILE A 236 -7.68 -17.23 6.46
N ILE A 237 -7.06 -16.78 7.56
CA ILE A 237 -7.30 -17.32 8.90
C ILE A 237 -8.77 -17.19 9.30
N VAL A 238 -9.38 -16.03 9.04
CA VAL A 238 -10.78 -15.75 9.35
C VAL A 238 -11.74 -16.69 8.62
N PHE A 239 -11.48 -16.99 7.34
CA PHE A 239 -12.35 -17.85 6.54
C PHE A 239 -12.15 -19.35 6.81
N ILE A 240 -10.95 -19.79 7.21
CA ILE A 240 -10.68 -21.23 7.45
C ILE A 240 -11.03 -21.69 8.87
N THR A 241 -11.28 -20.76 9.81
CA THR A 241 -11.51 -21.12 11.22
C THR A 241 -13.03 -21.16 11.54
N PRO A 242 -13.61 -22.35 11.80
CA PRO A 242 -15.03 -22.49 12.14
C PRO A 242 -15.35 -22.08 13.60
N PRO A 243 -16.60 -21.75 13.96
CA PRO A 243 -17.81 -21.72 13.13
C PRO A 243 -18.27 -20.26 12.89
N PHE A 244 -17.61 -19.53 11.99
CA PHE A 244 -17.97 -18.17 11.53
C PHE A 244 -17.35 -16.99 12.31
N ILE A 245 -16.02 -16.91 12.29
CA ILE A 245 -15.22 -15.75 12.75
C ILE A 245 -15.44 -14.42 11.99
N PRO A 246 -15.83 -14.33 10.70
CA PRO A 246 -15.94 -13.03 10.02
C PRO A 246 -16.98 -12.10 10.64
N TYR A 247 -17.98 -12.64 11.34
CA TYR A 247 -19.05 -11.82 11.92
C TYR A 247 -18.73 -11.32 13.34
N HIS A 248 -17.64 -11.80 13.94
CA HIS A 248 -17.29 -11.53 15.32
C HIS A 248 -16.78 -10.09 15.53
N PRO A 249 -17.15 -9.39 16.63
CA PRO A 249 -16.74 -8.00 16.85
C PRO A 249 -15.22 -7.80 16.87
N ILE A 250 -14.48 -8.78 17.40
CA ILE A 250 -13.01 -8.77 17.43
C ILE A 250 -12.44 -8.79 16.01
N THR A 251 -12.95 -9.66 15.14
CA THR A 251 -12.49 -9.77 13.75
C THR A 251 -12.66 -8.46 13.02
N ASN A 252 -13.84 -7.84 13.14
CA ASN A 252 -14.10 -6.53 12.55
C ASN A 252 -13.18 -5.45 13.14
N SER A 253 -12.88 -5.54 14.44
CA SER A 253 -11.95 -4.62 15.09
C SER A 253 -10.51 -4.75 14.58
N ILE A 254 -10.05 -5.97 14.30
CA ILE A 254 -8.74 -6.23 13.67
C ILE A 254 -8.73 -5.68 12.25
N ASP A 255 -9.78 -5.91 11.47
CA ASP A 255 -9.93 -5.34 10.13
C ASP A 255 -9.81 -3.80 10.19
N PHE A 256 -10.58 -3.12 11.05
CA PHE A 256 -10.48 -1.67 11.21
C PHE A 256 -9.09 -1.18 11.64
N MET A 257 -8.40 -1.93 12.50
CA MET A 257 -7.01 -1.64 12.88
C MET A 257 -6.06 -1.77 11.69
N LEU A 258 -6.20 -2.82 10.88
CA LEU A 258 -5.39 -2.98 9.67
C LEU A 258 -5.66 -1.86 8.66
N ARG A 259 -6.93 -1.46 8.52
CA ARG A 259 -7.33 -0.35 7.65
C ARG A 259 -6.70 0.98 8.07
N ILE A 260 -6.69 1.27 9.37
CA ILE A 260 -6.09 2.52 9.85
C ILE A 260 -4.57 2.53 9.70
N ILE A 261 -3.91 1.37 9.83
CA ILE A 261 -2.47 1.26 9.58
C ILE A 261 -2.16 1.57 8.10
N TYR A 262 -2.97 1.04 7.17
CA TYR A 262 -2.86 1.37 5.75
C TYR A 262 -2.99 2.87 5.48
N LEU A 263 -4.02 3.50 6.04
CA LEU A 263 -4.24 4.94 5.90
C LEU A 263 -3.10 5.76 6.55
N GLY A 264 -2.56 5.28 7.67
CA GLY A 264 -1.41 5.86 8.34
C GLY A 264 -0.17 5.87 7.46
N VAL A 265 0.13 4.76 6.77
CA VAL A 265 1.27 4.66 5.86
C VAL A 265 1.15 5.66 4.69
N TYR A 266 -0.04 5.85 4.12
CA TYR A 266 -0.23 6.82 3.05
C TYR A 266 -0.27 8.27 3.54
N GLY A 267 -0.96 8.54 4.65
CA GLY A 267 -1.17 9.90 5.15
C GLY A 267 0.04 10.50 5.87
N ILE A 268 0.88 9.67 6.48
CA ILE A 268 2.05 10.11 7.26
C ILE A 268 3.31 9.90 6.43
N PRO A 269 4.05 10.97 6.10
CA PRO A 269 5.30 10.83 5.34
C PRO A 269 6.36 10.09 6.16
N PRO A 270 7.18 9.22 5.54
CA PRO A 270 8.28 8.57 6.24
C PRO A 270 9.28 9.60 6.76
N THR A 271 9.85 9.33 7.95
CA THR A 271 10.85 10.22 8.53
C THR A 271 12.14 10.18 7.70
N LYS A 272 12.91 11.28 7.73
CA LYS A 272 14.20 11.37 7.01
C LYS A 272 15.16 10.24 7.41
N GLY A 273 15.15 9.81 8.67
CA GLY A 273 15.96 8.70 9.18
C GLY A 273 15.57 7.35 8.56
N VAL A 274 14.27 7.08 8.41
CA VAL A 274 13.77 5.88 7.73
C VAL A 274 14.17 5.88 6.25
N LEU A 275 14.01 7.01 5.56
CA LEU A 275 14.42 7.13 4.15
C LEU A 275 15.93 6.93 3.96
N TYR A 276 16.75 7.46 4.88
CA TYR A 276 18.19 7.24 4.89
C TYR A 276 18.54 5.75 5.08
N TRP A 277 17.87 5.09 6.02
CA TRP A 277 18.03 3.66 6.27
C TRP A 277 17.69 2.83 5.03
N VAL A 278 16.57 3.13 4.35
CA VAL A 278 16.16 2.46 3.10
C VAL A 278 17.19 2.71 1.99
N ALA A 279 17.59 3.97 1.77
CA ALA A 279 18.56 4.31 0.73
C ALA A 279 19.91 3.61 0.94
N LYS A 280 20.37 3.48 2.19
CA LYS A 280 21.63 2.82 2.53
C LYS A 280 21.55 1.29 2.42
N ASN A 281 20.53 0.68 3.03
CA ASN A 281 20.48 -0.77 3.21
C ASN A 281 19.73 -1.51 2.10
N VAL A 282 18.76 -0.87 1.45
CA VAL A 282 17.94 -1.48 0.37
C VAL A 282 18.46 -1.09 -1.01
N LEU A 283 18.87 0.17 -1.18
CA LEU A 283 19.34 0.69 -2.47
C LEU A 283 20.87 0.72 -2.61
N GLY A 284 21.63 0.49 -1.53
CA GLY A 284 23.09 0.48 -1.56
C GLY A 284 23.73 1.82 -1.92
N MET A 285 22.99 2.93 -1.84
CA MET A 285 23.45 4.26 -2.28
C MET A 285 24.38 4.88 -1.22
N LYS A 286 25.67 4.50 -1.22
CA LYS A 286 26.65 5.02 -0.25
C LYS A 286 27.19 6.42 -0.58
N GLY A 287 27.21 6.84 -1.85
CA GLY A 287 27.85 8.08 -2.30
C GLY A 287 26.96 9.32 -2.43
N ASN A 288 25.65 9.16 -2.70
CA ASN A 288 24.71 10.27 -2.95
C ASN A 288 24.01 10.80 -1.68
N LEU A 289 24.40 10.28 -0.51
CA LEU A 289 23.80 10.57 0.80
C LEU A 289 24.07 12.01 1.29
N ILE A 290 25.03 12.71 0.70
CA ILE A 290 25.37 14.10 1.08
C ILE A 290 24.22 15.05 0.70
N SER A 291 23.51 14.85 -0.42
CA SER A 291 22.36 15.69 -0.84
C SER A 291 21.13 15.57 0.08
N LEU A 292 20.89 14.38 0.65
CA LEU A 292 19.88 14.12 1.69
C LEU A 292 20.28 14.71 3.06
N LYS A 293 21.58 14.97 3.26
CA LYS A 293 22.14 15.54 4.49
C LYS A 293 22.35 17.07 4.40
N THR A 294 22.62 17.64 3.23
CA THR A 294 22.83 19.11 3.03
C THR A 294 21.54 19.89 2.82
N SER A 295 20.46 19.25 2.34
CA SER A 295 19.09 19.77 2.48
C SER A 295 18.62 19.86 3.95
N ALA A 296 19.46 19.46 4.91
CA ALA A 296 19.25 19.65 6.34
C ALA A 296 19.67 21.03 6.89
N SER A 297 20.40 21.87 6.15
CA SER A 297 20.80 23.21 6.64
C SER A 297 20.08 24.38 5.97
N HIS A 298 19.58 24.22 4.75
CA HIS A 298 18.76 25.23 4.07
C HIS A 298 17.74 24.56 3.14
N SER A 299 16.50 24.43 3.57
CA SER A 299 15.32 24.54 2.70
C SER A 299 14.07 24.44 3.57
N ASN A 300 13.38 25.57 3.68
CA ASN A 300 12.00 25.66 4.13
C ASN A 300 11.03 25.32 2.98
N ASP A 301 11.55 24.72 1.90
CA ASP A 301 10.83 24.55 0.65
C ASP A 301 10.32 23.11 0.49
N ASP A 302 9.00 23.03 0.45
CA ASP A 302 8.18 22.05 -0.25
C ASP A 302 8.31 20.58 0.15
N ASN A 303 7.50 20.24 1.17
CA ASN A 303 6.88 18.93 1.33
C ASN A 303 5.73 18.71 0.31
N THR A 304 5.92 19.07 -0.96
CA THR A 304 4.90 18.86 -2.02
C THR A 304 4.83 17.41 -2.50
N MET A 305 5.69 16.52 -2.01
CA MET A 305 5.73 15.11 -2.43
C MET A 305 4.83 14.14 -1.65
N ALA A 306 4.07 14.59 -0.65
CA ALA A 306 3.17 13.72 0.09
C ALA A 306 1.87 14.43 0.39
#